data_AF-A0A1I6LL53-F1
#
_entry.id   AF-A0A1I6LL53-F1
#
_cell.length_a   1.000
_cell.length_b   1.000
_cell.length_c   1.000
_cell.angle_alpha   90.00
_cell.angle_beta   90.00
_cell.angle_gamma   90.00
#
_symmetry.space_group_name_H-M   'P 1'
#
loop_
_entity.id
_entity.type
_entity.pdbx_description
1 polymer ?
#
loop_
_entity_poly.entity_id
_entity_poly.type
_entity_poly.pdbx_seq_one_letter_code
_entity_poly.pdbx_strand_id
1 'polypeptide(L)'
;MEKKKCVQCGKVFTITDSEKLFFENRNLNLPKRCKECREKNNPHKVKTNNHQGILRKEKVFINRRAYLIISILLIVFCIPYINSKSDQEKYQSEQEVNDSDGYMFKSDSLLQEHFNKHGSEFGYTSTSQYESGANAVINSPEALHKTEAEDGDSVYYIEETNEFVILSTEGYIRTYFKPEDGIEYYNRQ
;
A
#
# COMPACT_ATOMS: atom_id res chain seq x y z
N MET A 1 -17.14 23.94 -8.30
CA MET A 1 -17.00 23.06 -9.49
C MET A 1 -15.68 23.33 -10.22
N GLU A 2 -14.78 22.34 -10.21
CA GLU A 2 -13.45 22.41 -10.83
C GLU A 2 -13.46 21.68 -12.18
N LYS A 3 -12.86 22.26 -13.23
CA LYS A 3 -12.72 21.62 -14.55
C LYS A 3 -11.36 20.96 -14.67
N LYS A 4 -11.34 19.67 -15.04
CA LYS A 4 -10.11 18.90 -15.29
C LYS A 4 -10.13 18.26 -16.66
N LYS A 5 -8.96 18.06 -17.26
CA LYS A 5 -8.81 17.32 -18.52
C LYS A 5 -8.51 15.86 -18.19
N CYS A 6 -9.28 14.94 -18.75
CA CYS A 6 -9.02 13.51 -18.61
C CYS A 6 -7.73 13.14 -19.34
N VAL A 7 -6.82 12.49 -18.64
CA VAL A 7 -5.51 12.13 -19.21
C VAL A 7 -5.57 11.01 -20.26
N GLN A 8 -6.59 10.14 -20.22
CA GLN A 8 -6.73 8.99 -21.11
C GLN A 8 -7.45 9.35 -22.42
N CYS A 9 -8.52 10.16 -22.35
CA CYS A 9 -9.32 10.51 -23.54
C CYS A 9 -9.29 11.99 -23.91
N GLY A 10 -8.58 12.83 -23.15
CA GLY A 10 -8.48 14.26 -23.38
C GLY A 10 -9.76 15.07 -23.10
N LYS A 11 -10.90 14.41 -22.83
CA LYS A 11 -12.17 15.10 -22.53
C LYS A 11 -12.07 15.92 -21.25
N VAL A 12 -12.58 17.14 -21.27
CA VAL A 12 -12.73 17.95 -20.06
C VAL A 12 -13.95 17.46 -19.28
N PHE A 13 -13.79 17.22 -17.99
CA PHE A 13 -14.87 16.84 -17.07
C PHE A 13 -14.85 17.76 -15.84
N THR A 14 -15.98 17.83 -15.15
CA THR A 14 -16.14 18.68 -13.96
C THR A 14 -16.21 17.83 -12.71
N ILE A 15 -15.46 18.22 -11.69
CA ILE A 15 -15.60 17.69 -10.34
C ILE A 15 -16.49 18.67 -9.56
N THR A 16 -17.62 18.16 -9.08
CA THR A 16 -18.52 18.96 -8.23
C THR A 16 -17.92 19.13 -6.84
N ASP A 17 -18.32 20.17 -6.12
CA ASP A 17 -17.79 20.41 -4.77
C ASP A 17 -18.21 19.27 -3.81
N SER A 18 -19.40 18.68 -4.01
CA SER A 18 -19.83 17.46 -3.31
C SER A 18 -18.98 16.24 -3.67
N GLU A 19 -18.57 16.09 -4.93
CA GLU A 19 -17.66 15.02 -5.35
C GLU A 19 -16.28 15.22 -4.73
N LYS A 20 -15.78 16.46 -4.68
CA LYS A 20 -14.51 16.78 -4.03
C LYS A 20 -14.52 16.42 -2.54
N LEU A 21 -15.56 16.85 -1.82
CA LEU A 21 -15.77 16.48 -0.42
C LEU A 21 -15.91 14.96 -0.23
N PHE A 22 -16.50 14.23 -1.18
CA PHE A 22 -16.59 12.77 -1.10
C PHE A 22 -15.21 12.11 -1.11
N PHE A 23 -14.29 12.58 -1.97
CA PHE A 23 -12.91 12.07 -2.01
C PHE A 23 -12.14 12.50 -0.76
N GLU A 24 -12.19 13.79 -0.39
CA GLU A 24 -11.49 14.33 0.77
C GLU A 24 -11.92 13.68 2.09
N ASN A 25 -13.24 13.52 2.32
CA ASN A 25 -13.75 12.87 3.53
C ASN A 25 -13.37 11.38 3.62
N ARG A 26 -13.01 10.77 2.48
CA ARG A 26 -12.48 9.40 2.43
C ARG A 26 -10.95 9.35 2.41
N ASN A 27 -10.29 10.48 2.59
CA ASN A 27 -8.85 10.65 2.45
C ASN A 27 -8.31 10.15 1.10
N LEU A 28 -9.14 10.24 0.05
CA LEU A 28 -8.81 9.85 -1.31
C LEU A 28 -8.39 11.06 -2.14
N ASN A 29 -7.52 10.81 -3.11
CA ASN A 29 -7.12 11.83 -4.08
C ASN A 29 -8.20 12.01 -5.17
N LEU A 30 -8.33 13.24 -5.67
CA LEU A 30 -9.28 13.58 -6.72
C LEU A 30 -8.99 12.85 -8.04
N PRO A 31 -10.02 12.38 -8.77
CA PRO A 31 -9.82 11.63 -9.99
C PRO A 31 -9.22 12.52 -11.10
N LYS A 32 -8.22 12.00 -11.81
CA LYS A 32 -7.62 12.63 -13.00
C LYS A 32 -8.17 12.10 -14.32
N ARG A 33 -8.86 10.94 -14.30
CA ARG A 33 -9.61 10.37 -15.44
C ARG A 33 -11.11 10.67 -15.30
N CYS A 34 -11.77 10.94 -16.43
CA CYS A 34 -13.22 11.06 -16.46
C CYS A 34 -13.88 9.74 -16.04
N LYS A 35 -15.15 9.81 -15.61
CA LYS A 35 -15.92 8.64 -15.16
C LYS A 35 -15.88 7.48 -16.16
N GLU A 36 -16.08 7.76 -17.44
CA GLU A 36 -16.06 6.76 -18.52
C GLU A 36 -14.72 6.01 -18.60
N CYS A 37 -13.60 6.73 -18.49
CA CYS A 37 -12.25 6.14 -18.55
C CYS A 37 -11.94 5.31 -17.29
N ARG A 38 -12.29 5.82 -16.10
CA ARG A 38 -12.12 5.06 -14.85
C ARG A 38 -12.87 3.74 -14.88
N GLU A 39 -14.10 3.75 -15.39
CA GLU A 39 -14.91 2.54 -15.48
C GLU A 39 -14.39 1.49 -16.46
N LYS A 40 -13.72 1.91 -17.54
CA LYS A 40 -13.14 0.99 -18.52
C LYS A 40 -11.91 0.26 -17.98
N ASN A 41 -11.16 0.91 -17.10
CA ASN A 41 -9.93 0.36 -16.52
C ASN A 41 -10.17 -0.33 -15.17
N ASN A 42 -11.43 -0.48 -14.72
CA ASN A 42 -11.72 -1.12 -13.44
C ASN A 42 -11.70 -2.65 -13.61
N PRO A 43 -10.71 -3.37 -13.03
CA PRO A 43 -10.63 -4.83 -13.14
C PRO A 43 -11.83 -5.54 -12.48
N HIS A 44 -12.57 -4.87 -11.60
CA HIS A 44 -13.71 -5.43 -10.88
C HIS A 44 -15.08 -5.22 -11.52
N LYS A 45 -15.16 -4.71 -12.77
CA LYS A 45 -16.45 -4.54 -13.46
C LYS A 45 -17.00 -5.87 -14.03
N VAL A 46 -17.06 -6.90 -13.19
CA VAL A 46 -17.99 -8.01 -13.41
C VAL A 46 -19.40 -7.41 -13.32
N LYS A 47 -20.19 -7.56 -14.38
CA LYS A 47 -21.59 -7.11 -14.43
C LYS A 47 -22.38 -7.82 -13.33
N THR A 48 -22.69 -7.13 -12.23
CA THR A 48 -23.67 -7.61 -11.27
C THR A 48 -25.07 -7.30 -11.80
N ASN A 49 -25.58 -8.18 -12.66
CA ASN A 49 -27.02 -8.38 -12.75
C ASN A 49 -27.37 -9.45 -11.72
N ASN A 50 -27.91 -9.03 -10.58
CA ASN A 50 -29.09 -9.64 -9.96
C ASN A 50 -29.21 -9.20 -8.50
N HIS A 51 -30.36 -8.59 -8.24
CA HIS A 51 -30.94 -8.48 -6.92
C HIS A 51 -31.29 -9.89 -6.46
N GLN A 52 -30.66 -10.40 -5.39
CA GLN A 52 -31.27 -11.36 -4.47
C GLN A 52 -30.35 -11.68 -3.28
N GLY A 53 -30.93 -11.57 -2.08
CA GLY A 53 -30.71 -12.56 -1.03
C GLY A 53 -29.52 -12.34 -0.11
N ILE A 54 -29.73 -11.51 0.91
CA ILE A 54 -29.02 -11.63 2.19
C ILE A 54 -29.21 -13.06 2.72
N LEU A 55 -28.14 -13.85 2.77
CA LEU A 55 -28.03 -14.97 3.71
C LEU A 55 -26.77 -14.76 4.55
N ARG A 56 -27.04 -14.31 5.77
CA ARG A 56 -26.11 -14.09 6.87
C ARG A 56 -25.47 -15.43 7.23
N LYS A 57 -24.21 -15.68 6.84
CA LYS A 57 -23.45 -16.80 7.40
C LYS A 57 -23.03 -16.46 8.82
N GLU A 58 -23.48 -17.29 9.75
CA GLU A 58 -23.28 -17.12 11.18
C GLU A 58 -21.79 -17.15 11.54
N LYS A 59 -21.39 -16.25 12.45
CA LYS A 59 -20.03 -16.20 12.98
C LYS A 59 -19.85 -17.39 13.92
N VAL A 60 -18.94 -18.31 13.57
CA VAL A 60 -18.50 -19.36 14.48
C VAL A 60 -17.62 -18.72 15.56
N PHE A 61 -18.10 -18.70 16.80
CA PHE A 61 -17.34 -18.24 17.96
C PHE A 61 -16.31 -19.33 18.34
N ILE A 62 -15.02 -19.09 18.05
CA ILE A 62 -13.93 -19.97 18.47
C ILE A 62 -13.41 -19.48 19.83
N ASN A 63 -13.52 -20.33 20.86
CA ASN A 63 -13.17 -20.04 22.25
C ASN A 63 -11.66 -19.81 22.44
N ARG A 64 -11.23 -18.55 22.57
CA ARG A 64 -9.82 -18.12 22.75
C ARG A 64 -9.25 -18.31 24.17
N ARG A 65 -9.79 -19.25 24.98
CA ARG A 65 -9.38 -19.41 26.38
C ARG A 65 -8.26 -20.43 26.63
N ALA A 66 -7.88 -21.22 25.62
CA ALA A 66 -6.82 -22.22 25.76
C ALA A 66 -5.40 -21.72 25.39
N TYR A 67 -5.28 -20.59 24.68
CA TYR A 67 -3.99 -20.10 24.17
C TYR A 67 -3.20 -19.22 25.14
N LEU A 68 -3.82 -18.72 26.21
CA LEU A 68 -3.17 -17.82 27.18
C LEU A 68 -2.32 -18.54 28.24
N ILE A 69 -2.46 -19.87 28.37
CA ILE A 69 -1.76 -20.65 29.40
C ILE A 69 -0.43 -21.22 28.85
N ILE A 70 -0.29 -21.35 27.53
CA ILE A 70 0.91 -21.89 26.88
C ILE A 70 2.00 -20.81 26.68
N SER A 71 1.64 -19.52 26.64
CA SER A 71 2.58 -18.42 26.40
C SER A 71 3.38 -17.96 27.63
N ILE A 72 3.00 -18.38 28.85
CA ILE A 72 3.63 -17.90 30.10
C ILE A 72 4.82 -18.77 30.55
N LEU A 73 4.99 -19.98 30.00
CA LEU A 73 6.08 -20.91 30.39
C LEU A 73 7.38 -20.79 29.57
N LEU A 74 7.44 -19.93 28.54
CA LEU A 74 8.63 -19.77 27.69
C LEU A 74 9.44 -18.49 27.94
N ILE A 75 9.00 -17.59 28.83
CA ILE A 75 9.61 -16.27 29.03
C ILE A 75 10.63 -16.24 30.19
N VAL A 76 10.82 -17.33 30.94
CA VAL A 76 11.61 -17.31 32.20
C VAL A 76 12.99 -18.01 32.11
N PHE A 77 13.46 -18.47 30.94
CA PHE A 77 14.68 -19.31 30.89
C PHE A 77 15.78 -18.95 29.88
N CYS A 78 15.83 -17.74 29.30
CA CYS A 78 16.86 -17.42 28.30
C CYS A 78 17.50 -16.02 28.38
N ILE A 79 17.68 -15.43 29.57
CA ILE A 79 18.71 -14.39 29.74
C ILE A 79 19.36 -14.60 31.12
N PRO A 80 20.66 -14.94 31.20
CA PRO A 80 21.67 -13.89 31.09
C PRO A 80 22.97 -14.27 30.38
N TYR A 81 23.76 -13.21 30.15
CA TYR A 81 25.17 -13.18 29.74
C TYR A 81 25.37 -13.04 28.22
N ILE A 82 25.83 -11.88 27.76
CA ILE A 82 27.26 -11.51 27.71
C ILE A 82 27.36 -9.98 27.59
N ASN A 83 28.21 -9.42 28.45
CA ASN A 83 28.86 -8.13 28.25
C ASN A 83 29.93 -8.28 27.15
N SER A 84 29.95 -7.41 26.15
CA SER A 84 31.22 -7.02 25.53
C SER A 84 31.13 -5.64 24.91
N LYS A 85 31.88 -4.72 25.53
CA LYS A 85 32.34 -3.46 24.96
C LYS A 85 33.15 -3.72 23.68
N SER A 86 32.93 -2.91 22.66
CA SER A 86 34.01 -2.49 21.77
C SER A 86 33.63 -1.16 21.12
N ASP A 87 34.33 -0.11 21.54
CA ASP A 87 34.39 1.18 20.86
C ASP A 87 35.05 1.01 19.49
N GLN A 88 34.60 1.74 18.47
CA GLN A 88 35.43 2.32 17.41
C GLN A 88 34.75 3.58 16.83
N GLU A 89 35.54 4.66 16.79
CA GLU A 89 35.25 5.99 16.28
C GLU A 89 35.41 6.10 14.74
N LYS A 90 34.53 6.91 14.11
CA LYS A 90 34.83 8.03 13.17
C LYS A 90 35.25 7.73 11.70
N TYR A 91 34.48 8.17 10.68
CA TYR A 91 34.48 9.52 10.04
C TYR A 91 33.53 9.60 8.81
N GLN A 92 33.16 10.85 8.46
CA GLN A 92 32.12 11.35 7.53
C GLN A 92 32.27 11.07 6.02
N SER A 93 31.12 11.01 5.34
CA SER A 93 30.80 11.92 4.23
C SER A 93 29.29 12.10 4.07
N GLU A 94 28.80 13.35 4.14
CA GLU A 94 27.41 13.75 3.95
C GLU A 94 26.86 13.43 2.54
N GLN A 95 25.71 12.76 2.50
CA GLN A 95 24.54 13.31 1.81
C GLN A 95 23.36 13.22 2.76
N GLU A 96 22.89 14.38 3.21
CA GLU A 96 21.74 14.53 4.09
C GLU A 96 20.43 14.24 3.35
N VAL A 97 19.69 13.25 3.84
CA VAL A 97 18.26 13.42 4.12
C VAL A 97 18.02 12.82 5.51
N ASN A 98 17.83 13.70 6.48
CA ASN A 98 17.51 13.37 7.86
C ASN A 98 16.00 13.07 8.02
N ASP A 99 15.73 12.21 9.02
CA ASP A 99 14.46 11.71 9.55
C ASP A 99 13.81 10.54 8.79
N SER A 100 14.31 9.34 9.05
CA SER A 100 13.82 8.06 8.50
C SER A 100 12.52 7.60 9.17
N ASP A 101 11.50 8.45 9.18
CA ASP A 101 10.14 7.92 9.20
C ASP A 101 9.87 7.40 7.78
N GLY A 102 9.76 6.08 7.64
CA GLY A 102 9.42 5.46 6.36
C GLY A 102 8.13 6.05 5.79
N TYR A 103 7.91 5.86 4.49
CA TYR A 103 6.68 6.27 3.85
C TYR A 103 5.49 5.50 4.43
N MET A 104 4.34 6.17 4.54
CA MET A 104 3.13 5.57 5.10
C MET A 104 1.97 5.68 4.12
N PHE A 105 0.94 4.86 4.31
CA PHE A 105 -0.33 5.09 3.63
C PHE A 105 -0.97 6.38 4.13
N LYS A 106 -1.77 7.04 3.27
CA LYS A 106 -2.44 8.30 3.61
C LYS A 106 -3.41 8.21 4.81
N SER A 107 -3.81 7.00 5.22
CA SER A 107 -4.53 6.75 6.47
C SER A 107 -4.50 5.27 6.86
N ASP A 108 -4.71 4.98 8.14
CA ASP A 108 -4.85 3.61 8.66
C ASP A 108 -5.94 2.80 7.95
N SER A 109 -7.05 3.46 7.56
CA SER A 109 -8.13 2.79 6.83
C SER A 109 -7.68 2.31 5.46
N LEU A 110 -6.84 3.09 4.77
CA LEU A 110 -6.29 2.72 3.46
C LEU A 110 -5.25 1.62 3.60
N LEU A 111 -4.38 1.71 4.60
CA LEU A 111 -3.43 0.66 4.94
C LEU A 111 -4.15 -0.67 5.21
N GLN A 112 -5.18 -0.64 6.06
CA GLN A 112 -5.96 -1.83 6.41
C GLN A 112 -6.71 -2.40 5.20
N GLU A 113 -7.31 -1.55 4.35
CA GLU A 113 -7.99 -2.00 3.13
C GLU A 113 -7.02 -2.69 2.17
N HIS A 114 -5.85 -2.09 1.94
CA HIS A 114 -4.86 -2.64 1.02
C HIS A 114 -4.23 -3.93 1.58
N PHE A 115 -3.91 -3.95 2.87
CA PHE A 115 -3.44 -5.15 3.57
C PHE A 115 -4.45 -6.30 3.50
N ASN A 116 -5.74 -6.04 3.67
CA ASN A 116 -6.76 -7.09 3.59
C ASN A 116 -6.88 -7.70 2.18
N LYS A 117 -6.56 -6.93 1.14
CA LYS A 117 -6.60 -7.39 -0.26
C LYS A 117 -5.32 -8.10 -0.67
N HIS A 118 -4.17 -7.55 -0.30
CA HIS A 118 -2.87 -7.92 -0.88
C HIS A 118 -1.88 -8.46 0.14
N GLY A 119 -2.08 -8.27 1.46
CA GLY A 119 -1.11 -8.66 2.49
C GLY A 119 -0.74 -10.14 2.49
N SER A 120 -1.67 -11.02 2.10
CA SER A 120 -1.43 -12.45 1.98
C SER A 120 -0.53 -12.84 0.80
N GLU A 121 -0.39 -12.00 -0.24
CA GLU A 121 0.51 -12.23 -1.39
C GLU A 121 1.99 -12.30 -0.98
N PHE A 122 2.29 -11.75 0.20
CA PHE A 122 3.62 -11.65 0.79
C PHE A 122 3.79 -12.52 2.04
N GLY A 123 2.71 -13.16 2.52
CA GLY A 123 2.71 -13.89 3.78
C GLY A 123 2.72 -13.01 5.03
N TYR A 124 2.41 -11.71 4.92
CA TYR A 124 2.35 -10.83 6.09
C TYR A 124 1.09 -11.07 6.92
N THR A 125 1.23 -10.86 8.23
CA THR A 125 0.16 -11.09 9.22
C THR A 125 -0.31 -9.81 9.90
N SER A 126 0.34 -8.68 9.60
CA SER A 126 -0.01 -7.37 10.15
C SER A 126 0.20 -6.26 9.11
N THR A 127 -0.54 -5.17 9.29
CA THR A 127 -0.42 -3.94 8.50
C THR A 127 0.98 -3.34 8.59
N SER A 128 1.62 -3.38 9.77
CA SER A 128 2.98 -2.86 9.97
C SER A 128 4.03 -3.61 9.15
N GLN A 129 3.96 -4.94 9.07
CA GLN A 129 4.84 -5.73 8.20
C GLN A 129 4.62 -5.39 6.73
N TYR A 130 3.38 -5.18 6.35
CA TYR A 130 3.00 -4.85 4.98
C TYR A 130 3.47 -3.45 4.55
N GLU A 131 3.32 -2.44 5.40
CA GLU A 131 3.87 -1.10 5.16
C GLU A 131 5.40 -1.11 5.15
N SER A 132 6.03 -1.92 6.00
CA SER A 132 7.48 -2.12 6.00
C SER A 132 7.96 -2.79 4.71
N GLY A 133 7.21 -3.75 4.17
CA GLY A 133 7.48 -4.38 2.87
C GLY A 133 7.47 -3.36 1.72
N ALA A 134 6.45 -2.50 1.67
CA ALA A 134 6.39 -1.42 0.67
C ALA A 134 7.60 -0.48 0.77
N ASN A 135 8.02 -0.12 1.98
CA ASN A 135 9.22 0.69 2.20
C ASN A 135 10.50 -0.05 1.78
N ALA A 136 10.59 -1.36 1.98
CA ALA A 136 11.73 -2.15 1.53
C ALA A 136 11.88 -2.10 0.01
N VAL A 137 10.76 -2.17 -0.74
CA VAL A 137 10.75 -1.99 -2.20
C VAL A 137 11.23 -0.58 -2.59
N ILE A 138 10.70 0.46 -1.97
CA ILE A 138 11.05 1.87 -2.28
C ILE A 138 12.54 2.15 -2.04
N ASN A 139 13.12 1.57 -0.99
CA ASN A 139 14.52 1.79 -0.60
C ASN A 139 15.49 0.78 -1.22
N SER A 140 14.99 -0.19 -2.01
CA SER A 140 15.84 -1.20 -2.61
C SER A 140 16.63 -0.64 -3.80
N PRO A 141 17.95 -0.85 -3.87
CA PRO A 141 18.74 -0.49 -5.06
C PRO A 141 18.40 -1.37 -6.27
N GLU A 142 17.71 -2.50 -6.07
CA GLU A 142 17.31 -3.43 -7.14
C GLU A 142 15.96 -3.05 -7.76
N ALA A 143 15.22 -2.11 -7.15
CA ALA A 143 13.94 -1.66 -7.68
C ALA A 143 14.13 -0.86 -8.98
N LEU A 144 13.48 -1.31 -10.05
CA LEU A 144 13.23 -0.47 -11.21
C LEU A 144 12.40 0.73 -10.77
N HIS A 145 12.77 1.91 -11.26
CA HIS A 145 12.13 3.16 -10.91
C HIS A 145 11.78 3.96 -12.16
N LYS A 146 10.58 4.53 -12.19
CA LYS A 146 10.20 5.60 -13.13
C LYS A 146 9.17 6.53 -12.50
N THR A 147 9.02 7.70 -13.11
CA THR A 147 7.92 8.61 -12.78
C THR A 147 6.73 8.34 -13.70
N GLU A 148 5.54 8.22 -13.11
CA GLU A 148 4.28 8.10 -13.82
C GLU A 148 3.96 9.41 -14.57
N ALA A 149 3.69 9.33 -15.87
CA ALA A 149 3.47 10.52 -16.71
C ALA A 149 2.17 11.30 -16.36
N GLU A 150 1.21 10.63 -15.72
CA GLU A 150 -0.06 11.23 -15.26
C GLU A 150 0.12 11.97 -13.92
N ASP A 151 0.70 11.21 -12.99
CA ASP A 151 0.98 11.44 -11.57
C ASP A 151 1.93 12.59 -11.26
N GLY A 152 3.12 12.44 -11.85
CA GLY A 152 4.37 12.72 -11.15
C GLY A 152 4.71 11.69 -10.06
N ASP A 153 3.85 10.69 -9.81
CA ASP A 153 4.05 9.67 -8.78
C ASP A 153 5.22 8.77 -9.15
N SER A 154 5.96 8.30 -8.14
CA SER A 154 7.09 7.40 -8.33
C SER A 154 6.60 5.97 -8.35
N VAL A 155 6.96 5.23 -9.40
CA VAL A 155 6.63 3.83 -9.61
C VAL A 155 7.87 2.98 -9.37
N TYR A 156 7.76 2.01 -8.46
CA TYR A 156 8.83 1.09 -8.09
C TYR A 156 8.42 -0.35 -8.41
N TYR A 157 9.35 -1.15 -8.91
CA TYR A 157 9.13 -2.56 -9.18
C TYR A 157 10.40 -3.40 -8.98
N ILE A 158 10.33 -4.48 -8.21
CA ILE A 158 11.41 -5.48 -8.11
C ILE A 158 11.00 -6.71 -8.91
N GLU A 159 11.79 -7.03 -9.94
CA GLU A 159 11.48 -8.13 -10.86
C GLU A 159 11.61 -9.50 -10.20
N GLU A 160 12.63 -9.71 -9.36
CA GLU A 160 12.89 -10.99 -8.70
C GLU A 160 11.74 -11.43 -7.78
N THR A 161 11.19 -10.48 -7.00
CA THR A 161 10.12 -10.77 -6.04
C THR A 161 8.72 -10.46 -6.58
N ASN A 162 8.64 -9.90 -7.80
CA ASN A 162 7.44 -9.41 -8.45
C ASN A 162 6.64 -8.44 -7.56
N GLU A 163 7.33 -7.46 -6.99
CA GLU A 163 6.72 -6.51 -6.05
C GLU A 163 6.62 -5.13 -6.65
N PHE A 164 5.45 -4.50 -6.51
CA PHE A 164 5.14 -3.23 -7.16
C PHE A 164 4.61 -2.21 -6.14
N VAL A 165 5.13 -0.99 -6.17
CA VAL A 165 4.74 0.12 -5.28
C VAL A 165 4.55 1.41 -6.07
N ILE A 166 3.52 2.18 -5.75
CA ILE A 166 3.38 3.59 -6.20
C ILE A 166 3.48 4.49 -4.97
N LEU A 167 4.43 5.42 -5.02
CA LEU A 167 4.63 6.47 -4.03
C LEU A 167 4.17 7.80 -4.62
N SER A 168 3.22 8.45 -3.95
CA SER A 168 2.75 9.76 -4.38
C SER A 168 3.81 10.84 -4.25
N THR A 169 3.70 11.91 -5.03
CA THR A 169 4.53 13.11 -4.87
C THR A 169 4.44 13.77 -3.49
N GLU A 170 3.38 13.47 -2.74
CA GLU A 170 3.16 13.95 -1.36
C GLU A 170 3.83 13.05 -0.30
N GLY A 171 4.52 11.97 -0.70
CA GLY A 171 5.19 11.06 0.24
C GLY A 171 4.29 9.97 0.83
N TYR A 172 3.10 9.74 0.28
CA TYR A 172 2.22 8.65 0.71
C TYR A 172 2.29 7.43 -0.21
N ILE A 173 2.38 6.24 0.38
CA ILE A 173 2.18 4.97 -0.33
C ILE A 173 0.74 4.91 -0.81
N ARG A 174 0.56 4.73 -2.11
CA ARG A 174 -0.77 4.59 -2.74
C ARG A 174 -1.19 3.14 -2.90
N THR A 175 -0.23 2.27 -3.21
CA THR A 175 -0.47 0.85 -3.47
C THR A 175 0.80 0.04 -3.24
N TYR A 176 0.62 -1.23 -2.90
CA TYR A 176 1.68 -2.22 -2.78
C TYR A 176 1.10 -3.62 -3.05
N PHE A 177 1.56 -4.34 -4.06
CA PHE A 177 1.03 -5.66 -4.40
C PHE A 177 1.97 -6.41 -5.36
N LYS A 178 1.65 -7.68 -5.65
CA LYS A 178 2.30 -8.46 -6.70
C LYS A 178 1.45 -8.49 -7.97
N PRO A 179 1.84 -7.79 -9.05
CA PRO A 179 1.02 -7.76 -10.26
C PRO A 179 0.98 -9.13 -10.96
N GLU A 180 -0.19 -9.52 -11.44
CA GLU A 180 -0.37 -10.76 -12.21
C GLU A 180 0.46 -10.77 -13.51
N ASP A 181 0.56 -9.62 -14.18
CA ASP A 181 1.31 -9.45 -15.43
C ASP A 181 2.82 -9.16 -15.21
N GLY A 182 3.30 -9.14 -13.98
CA GLY A 182 4.72 -8.88 -13.68
C GLY A 182 5.25 -7.56 -14.25
N ILE A 183 6.42 -7.62 -14.89
CA ILE A 183 7.10 -6.48 -15.51
C ILE A 183 6.24 -5.75 -16.56
N GLU A 184 5.33 -6.47 -17.23
CA GLU A 184 4.41 -5.84 -18.19
C GLU A 184 3.42 -4.90 -17.49
N TYR A 185 3.05 -5.17 -16.23
CA TYR A 185 2.25 -4.23 -15.45
C TYR A 185 3.05 -2.95 -15.19
N TYR A 186 4.29 -3.07 -14.72
CA TYR A 186 5.18 -1.94 -14.50
C TYR A 186 5.35 -1.12 -15.77
N ASN A 187 5.63 -1.74 -16.92
CA ASN A 187 5.85 -1.05 -18.19
C ASN A 187 4.67 -0.19 -18.64
N ARG A 188 3.43 -0.55 -18.28
CA ARG A 188 2.21 0.18 -18.66
C ARG A 188 1.87 1.40 -17.80
N GLN A 189 2.46 1.53 -16.61
CA GLN A 189 2.26 2.69 -15.72
C GLN A 189 2.91 3.94 -16.32
#